data_AF-A0A2W1BVY2-F1
#
_entry.id   AF-A0A2W1BVY2-F1
#
_cell.length_a   1.000
_cell.length_b   1.000
_cell.length_c   1.000
_cell.angle_alpha   90.00
_cell.angle_beta   90.00
_cell.angle_gamma   90.00
#
_symmetry.space_group_name_H-M   'P 1'
#
loop_
_entity.id
_entity.type
_entity.pdbx_description
1 polymer ?
#
loop_
_entity_poly.entity_id
_entity_poly.type
_entity_poly.pdbx_seq_one_letter_code
_entity_poly.pdbx_strand_id
1 'polypeptide(L)'
;MFQSKRSVILLTTNKLDEDILRIVRPFNVVLTAIASSKFKIKNRHITPCVKTFHLLICFSIIALKLWSSFMFVVGRGDFKHKKIVDNFFCLTVFFYCVNYTLLTYNNIMHSCHNISLFMKIQDINRNINISVQSYVVWTWISFLITLILFISDISWFLLKSGIVGTVHVSENILVFQFDINFVYGIRLVTLLVMYLKEWARSIIIMTEERPNEYFVRKLETYVNILEAFKLFTICFKAMVSWFYKLDEMLS
;
A
#
# COMPACT_ATOMS: atom_id res chain seq x y z
N MET A 1 17.10 -13.49 17.34
CA MET A 1 18.54 -13.18 17.13
C MET A 1 19.00 -13.38 15.67
N PHE A 2 18.51 -14.37 14.92
CA PHE A 2 18.87 -14.58 13.49
C PHE A 2 18.37 -13.52 12.49
N GLN A 3 17.30 -12.78 12.79
CA GLN A 3 16.84 -11.67 11.92
C GLN A 3 17.81 -10.48 11.91
N SER A 4 18.58 -10.26 13.00
CA SER A 4 19.45 -9.07 13.14
C SER A 4 20.68 -9.12 12.24
N LYS A 5 21.34 -10.29 12.09
CA LYS A 5 22.48 -10.42 11.17
C LYS A 5 22.06 -10.35 9.69
N ARG A 6 20.88 -10.88 9.34
CA ARG A 6 20.36 -10.83 7.97
C ARG A 6 19.94 -9.41 7.56
N SER A 7 19.45 -8.59 8.50
CA SER A 7 19.10 -7.19 8.23
C SER A 7 20.31 -6.30 7.92
N VAL A 8 21.48 -6.57 8.53
CA VAL A 8 22.68 -5.74 8.33
C VAL A 8 23.29 -5.93 6.93
N ILE A 9 23.30 -7.16 6.39
CA ILE A 9 23.85 -7.43 5.05
C ILE A 9 22.96 -6.87 3.93
N LEU A 10 21.63 -6.86 4.12
CA LEU A 10 20.69 -6.25 3.18
C LEU A 10 20.84 -4.72 3.07
N LEU A 11 21.29 -4.04 4.14
CA LEU A 11 21.38 -2.58 4.18
C LEU A 11 22.43 -2.00 3.22
N THR A 12 23.49 -2.75 2.91
CA THR A 12 24.61 -2.28 2.07
C THR A 12 24.40 -2.44 0.56
N THR A 13 23.44 -3.27 0.11
CA THR A 13 23.21 -3.54 -1.32
C THR A 13 21.92 -2.92 -1.87
N ASN A 14 21.07 -2.36 -1.03
CA ASN A 14 19.74 -1.86 -1.42
C ASN A 14 19.78 -0.43 -1.97
N LYS A 15 20.76 -0.13 -2.83
CA LYS A 15 20.84 1.16 -3.53
C LYS A 15 19.93 1.13 -4.75
N LEU A 16 19.05 2.12 -4.83
CA LEU A 16 18.15 2.32 -5.94
C LEU A 16 18.80 3.15 -7.06
N ASP A 17 18.61 2.71 -8.30
CA ASP A 17 18.91 3.47 -9.51
C ASP A 17 17.97 4.68 -9.60
N GLU A 18 18.39 5.73 -10.31
CA GLU A 18 17.66 7.00 -10.38
C GLU A 18 16.24 6.83 -10.95
N ASP A 19 16.08 5.97 -11.96
CA ASP A 19 14.79 5.70 -12.57
C ASP A 19 13.84 4.94 -11.63
N ILE A 20 14.36 3.95 -10.91
CA ILE A 20 13.58 3.24 -9.90
C ILE A 20 13.22 4.19 -8.77
N LEU A 21 14.15 5.02 -8.32
CA LEU A 21 13.87 6.05 -7.31
C LEU A 21 12.71 6.96 -7.76
N ARG A 22 12.65 7.37 -9.03
CA ARG A 22 11.53 8.15 -9.59
C ARG A 22 10.22 7.38 -9.57
N ILE A 23 10.22 6.08 -9.86
CA ILE A 23 9.05 5.20 -9.77
C ILE A 23 8.56 5.06 -8.32
N VAL A 24 9.48 4.89 -7.37
CA VAL A 24 9.13 4.62 -5.96
C VAL A 24 8.72 5.90 -5.21
N ARG A 25 9.24 7.06 -5.59
CA ARG A 25 9.04 8.32 -4.85
C ARG A 25 7.58 8.72 -4.64
N PRO A 26 6.67 8.68 -5.65
CA PRO A 26 5.27 9.00 -5.45
C PRO A 26 4.63 8.11 -4.37
N PHE A 27 4.90 6.81 -4.43
CA PHE A 27 4.40 5.85 -3.43
C PHE A 27 4.92 6.17 -2.04
N ASN A 28 6.22 6.42 -1.90
CA ASN A 28 6.81 6.73 -0.60
C ASN A 28 6.26 8.03 -0.02
N VAL A 29 6.09 9.08 -0.83
CA VAL A 29 5.53 10.37 -0.37
C VAL A 29 4.10 10.19 0.11
N VAL A 30 3.22 9.62 -0.72
CA VAL A 30 1.80 9.47 -0.40
C VAL A 30 1.59 8.53 0.79
N LEU A 31 2.21 7.34 0.77
CA LEU A 31 2.09 6.38 1.88
C LEU A 31 2.66 6.93 3.19
N THR A 32 3.71 7.75 3.15
CA THR A 32 4.24 8.41 4.36
C THR A 32 3.28 9.47 4.87
N ALA A 33 2.68 10.28 3.99
CA ALA A 33 1.70 11.30 4.36
C ALA A 33 0.49 10.71 5.07
N ILE A 34 0.03 9.52 4.67
CA ILE A 34 -1.09 8.81 5.30
C ILE A 34 -0.67 7.84 6.42
N ALA A 35 0.57 7.93 6.92
CA ALA A 35 1.10 7.06 7.98
C ALA A 35 1.07 5.54 7.67
N SER A 36 1.07 5.17 6.39
CA SER A 36 1.08 3.79 5.88
C SER A 36 2.38 3.44 5.14
N SER A 37 3.49 4.12 5.49
CA SER A 37 4.79 3.91 4.86
C SER A 37 5.28 2.47 5.03
N LYS A 38 5.59 1.78 3.91
CA LYS A 38 6.05 0.38 3.92
C LYS A 38 7.57 0.24 4.03
N PHE A 39 8.29 1.31 3.68
CA PHE A 39 9.75 1.39 3.68
C PHE A 39 10.18 2.86 3.73
N LYS A 40 11.42 3.11 4.12
CA LYS A 40 12.02 4.44 4.14
C LYS A 40 13.12 4.53 3.10
N ILE A 41 13.10 5.60 2.32
CA ILE A 41 14.18 5.93 1.39
C ILE A 41 15.06 7.01 2.01
N LYS A 42 16.36 6.75 2.12
CA LYS A 42 17.37 7.73 2.55
C LYS A 42 18.62 7.57 1.70
N ASN A 43 19.12 8.65 1.09
CA ASN A 43 20.33 8.64 0.27
C ASN A 43 20.32 7.55 -0.82
N ARG A 44 19.19 7.42 -1.55
CA ARG A 44 18.94 6.35 -2.54
C ARG A 44 18.91 4.92 -1.99
N HIS A 45 19.02 4.71 -0.68
CA HIS A 45 18.90 3.39 -0.09
C HIS A 45 17.48 3.17 0.43
N ILE A 46 16.92 2.00 0.14
CA ILE A 46 15.62 1.57 0.65
C ILE A 46 15.81 0.69 1.88
N THR A 47 15.14 1.04 2.97
CA THR A 47 15.28 0.39 4.29
C THR A 47 13.91 0.10 4.89
N PRO A 48 13.75 -0.96 5.69
CA PRO A 48 12.46 -1.26 6.32
C PRO A 48 12.12 -0.17 7.36
N CYS A 49 10.82 0.14 7.48
CA CYS A 49 10.34 1.05 8.52
C CYS A 49 10.56 0.46 9.92
N VAL A 50 10.79 1.32 10.90
CA VAL A 50 10.98 0.90 12.30
C VAL A 50 9.63 0.45 12.87
N LYS A 51 9.57 -0.76 13.42
CA LYS A 51 8.32 -1.36 13.94
C LYS A 51 7.66 -0.52 15.04
N THR A 52 8.48 0.13 15.88
CA THR A 52 7.99 0.97 17.00
C THR A 52 7.17 2.16 16.54
N PHE A 53 7.50 2.74 15.38
CA PHE A 53 6.73 3.84 14.80
C PHE A 53 5.30 3.40 14.43
N HIS A 54 5.17 2.25 13.76
CA HIS A 54 3.86 1.69 13.43
C HIS A 54 3.03 1.31 14.66
N LEU A 55 3.66 0.77 15.71
CA LEU A 55 2.98 0.45 16.96
C LEU A 55 2.48 1.71 17.67
N LEU A 56 3.27 2.78 17.67
CA LEU A 56 2.88 4.06 18.29
C LEU A 56 1.70 4.69 17.54
N ILE A 57 1.71 4.68 16.21
CA ILE A 57 0.57 5.14 15.42
C ILE A 57 -0.65 4.23 15.65
N CYS A 58 -0.44 2.90 15.69
CA CYS A 58 -1.47 1.92 16.03
C CYS A 58 -2.21 2.30 17.31
N PHE A 59 -1.45 2.47 18.39
CA PHE A 59 -1.99 2.83 19.69
C PHE A 59 -2.66 4.21 19.68
N SER A 60 -2.05 5.21 19.02
CA SER A 60 -2.59 6.57 18.94
C SER A 60 -3.95 6.61 18.25
N ILE A 61 -4.11 5.86 17.15
CA ILE A 61 -5.37 5.80 16.39
C ILE A 61 -6.44 5.03 17.16
N ILE A 62 -6.09 3.91 17.82
CA ILE A 62 -7.04 3.18 18.68
C ILE A 62 -7.49 4.06 19.84
N ALA A 63 -6.57 4.75 20.51
CA ALA A 63 -6.89 5.68 21.60
C ALA A 63 -7.78 6.83 21.13
N LEU A 64 -7.49 7.42 19.97
CA LEU A 64 -8.32 8.47 19.37
C LEU A 64 -9.73 7.95 19.06
N LYS A 65 -9.83 6.72 18.53
CA LYS A 65 -11.12 6.09 18.25
C LYS A 65 -11.91 5.90 19.55
N LEU A 66 -11.33 5.24 20.56
CA LEU A 66 -11.96 5.03 21.87
C LEU A 66 -12.35 6.35 22.55
N TRP A 67 -11.54 7.40 22.43
CA TRP A 67 -11.89 8.72 22.94
C TRP A 67 -13.09 9.31 22.21
N SER A 68 -13.08 9.29 20.86
CA SER A 68 -14.21 9.78 20.06
C SER A 68 -15.49 9.03 20.38
N SER A 69 -15.38 7.71 20.56
CA SER A 69 -16.43 6.80 20.98
C SER A 69 -17.03 7.19 22.32
N PHE A 70 -16.18 7.38 23.32
CA PHE A 70 -16.60 7.77 24.65
C PHE A 70 -17.32 9.12 24.65
N MET A 71 -16.75 10.13 23.96
CA MET A 71 -17.35 11.46 23.84
C MET A 71 -18.72 11.42 23.16
N PHE A 72 -18.89 10.54 22.16
CA PHE A 72 -20.17 10.33 21.50
C PHE A 72 -21.21 9.69 22.43
N VAL A 73 -20.82 8.70 23.24
CA VAL A 73 -21.74 8.06 24.21
C VAL A 73 -22.14 9.04 25.31
N VAL A 74 -21.19 9.81 25.85
CA VAL A 74 -21.45 10.78 26.95
C VAL A 74 -22.24 12.00 26.46
N GLY A 75 -21.95 12.50 25.26
CA GLY A 75 -22.62 13.68 24.69
C GLY A 75 -24.06 13.43 24.25
N ARG A 76 -24.53 12.19 24.27
CA ARG A 76 -25.88 11.80 23.89
C ARG A 76 -26.77 11.69 25.14
N GLY A 77 -27.73 12.61 25.27
CA GLY A 77 -28.89 12.45 26.18
C GLY A 77 -29.77 11.25 25.81
N ASP A 78 -30.96 11.10 26.42
CA ASP A 78 -31.83 9.92 26.25
C ASP A 78 -32.32 9.71 24.80
N PHE A 79 -31.54 8.98 23.99
CA PHE A 79 -32.00 8.46 22.71
C PHE A 79 -32.99 7.31 22.94
N LYS A 80 -34.16 7.38 22.29
CA LYS A 80 -35.20 6.33 22.31
C LYS A 80 -34.68 4.92 21.94
N HIS A 81 -33.54 4.82 21.24
CA HIS A 81 -32.96 3.56 20.76
C HIS A 81 -31.51 3.34 21.22
N LYS A 82 -31.19 3.71 22.46
CA LYS A 82 -29.84 3.62 23.04
C LYS A 82 -29.14 2.26 22.79
N LYS A 83 -29.81 1.14 23.06
CA LYS A 83 -29.21 -0.22 22.87
C LYS A 83 -28.79 -0.52 21.44
N ILE A 84 -29.58 -0.11 20.43
CA ILE A 84 -29.27 -0.37 19.02
C ILE A 84 -28.08 0.47 18.59
N VAL A 85 -28.06 1.75 18.99
CA VAL A 85 -26.94 2.66 18.73
C VAL A 85 -25.67 2.16 19.39
N ASP A 86 -25.72 1.73 20.65
CA ASP A 86 -24.57 1.22 21.39
C ASP A 86 -24.00 -0.05 20.72
N ASN A 87 -24.86 -1.00 20.32
CA ASN A 87 -24.44 -2.21 19.62
C ASN A 87 -23.80 -1.92 18.25
N PHE A 88 -24.44 -1.06 17.45
CA PHE A 88 -23.89 -0.62 16.17
C PHE A 88 -22.50 0.00 16.36
N PHE A 89 -22.39 0.86 17.36
CA PHE A 89 -21.16 1.57 17.66
C PHE A 89 -20.02 0.63 18.12
N CYS A 90 -20.31 -0.31 19.02
CA CYS A 90 -19.36 -1.34 19.43
C CYS A 90 -18.86 -2.17 18.24
N LEU A 91 -19.76 -2.55 17.33
CA LEU A 91 -19.39 -3.28 16.11
C LEU A 91 -18.48 -2.43 15.22
N THR A 92 -18.80 -1.15 14.99
CA THR A 92 -17.95 -0.26 14.18
C THR A 92 -16.56 -0.09 14.77
N VAL A 93 -16.45 0.10 16.10
CA VAL A 93 -15.14 0.18 16.78
C VAL A 93 -14.37 -1.12 16.64
N PHE A 94 -15.03 -2.27 16.80
CA PHE A 94 -14.41 -3.57 16.65
C PHE A 94 -13.84 -3.76 15.23
N PHE A 95 -14.66 -3.56 14.19
CA PHE A 95 -14.21 -3.66 12.81
C PHE A 95 -13.11 -2.66 12.48
N TYR A 96 -13.19 -1.43 13.01
CA TYR A 96 -12.15 -0.43 12.86
C TYR A 96 -10.80 -0.92 13.41
N CYS A 97 -10.79 -1.44 14.64
CA CYS A 97 -9.58 -1.96 15.28
C CYS A 97 -9.00 -3.17 14.52
N VAL A 98 -9.86 -4.08 14.05
CA VAL A 98 -9.44 -5.24 13.27
C VAL A 98 -8.81 -4.82 11.95
N ASN A 99 -9.48 -3.95 11.18
CA ASN A 99 -8.99 -3.45 9.90
C ASN A 99 -7.64 -2.73 10.05
N TYR A 100 -7.53 -1.86 11.06
CA TYR A 100 -6.31 -1.09 11.26
C TYR A 100 -5.14 -1.96 11.75
N THR A 101 -5.42 -2.93 12.63
CA THR A 101 -4.43 -3.92 13.06
C THR A 101 -3.94 -4.74 11.88
N LEU A 102 -4.84 -5.19 11.01
CA LEU A 102 -4.48 -5.95 9.81
C LEU A 102 -3.62 -5.12 8.85
N LEU A 103 -3.99 -3.86 8.60
CA LEU A 103 -3.21 -2.95 7.76
C LEU A 103 -1.80 -2.74 8.31
N THR A 104 -1.71 -2.50 9.62
CA THR A 104 -0.43 -2.30 10.33
C THR A 104 0.42 -3.57 10.29
N TYR A 105 -0.18 -4.72 10.59
CA TYR A 105 0.46 -6.03 10.51
C TYR A 105 1.02 -6.28 9.10
N ASN A 106 0.22 -6.00 8.06
CA ASN A 106 0.64 -6.17 6.67
C ASN A 106 1.86 -5.28 6.34
N ASN A 107 1.81 -4.00 6.74
CA ASN A 107 2.91 -3.06 6.53
C ASN A 107 4.20 -3.49 7.24
N ILE A 108 4.11 -4.01 8.47
CA ILE A 108 5.28 -4.48 9.23
C ILE A 108 5.83 -5.78 8.66
N MET A 109 5.00 -6.80 8.50
CA MET A 109 5.43 -8.16 8.15
C MET A 109 5.94 -8.26 6.72
N HIS A 110 5.35 -7.49 5.80
CA HIS A 110 5.73 -7.52 4.40
C HIS A 110 6.70 -6.39 4.02
N SER A 111 7.21 -5.61 4.98
CA SER A 111 8.21 -4.55 4.69
C SER A 111 9.42 -5.06 3.91
N CYS A 112 10.03 -6.17 4.34
CA CYS A 112 11.15 -6.79 3.62
C CYS A 112 10.76 -7.29 2.23
N HIS A 113 9.57 -7.86 2.07
CA HIS A 113 9.07 -8.34 0.77
C HIS A 113 8.82 -7.18 -0.20
N ASN A 114 8.30 -6.05 0.28
CA ASN A 114 8.15 -4.83 -0.52
C ASN A 114 9.50 -4.29 -0.99
N ILE A 115 10.53 -4.35 -0.14
CA ILE A 115 11.90 -3.96 -0.53
C ILE A 115 12.42 -4.91 -1.61
N SER A 116 12.33 -6.22 -1.40
CA SER A 116 12.73 -7.22 -2.39
C SER A 116 11.99 -7.05 -3.71
N LEU A 117 10.71 -6.67 -3.68
CA LEU A 117 9.92 -6.37 -4.88
C LEU A 117 10.54 -5.22 -5.68
N PHE A 118 10.91 -4.10 -5.03
CA PHE A 118 11.55 -2.98 -5.72
C PHE A 118 12.95 -3.32 -6.23
N MET A 119 13.72 -4.14 -5.50
CA MET A 119 15.01 -4.63 -6.00
C MET A 119 14.83 -5.49 -7.26
N LYS A 120 13.81 -6.36 -7.30
CA LYS A 120 13.49 -7.13 -8.52
C LYS A 120 13.01 -6.24 -9.66
N ILE A 121 12.17 -5.25 -9.39
CA ILE A 121 11.75 -4.26 -10.38
C ILE A 121 12.97 -3.52 -10.96
N GLN A 122 13.98 -3.21 -10.15
CA GLN A 122 15.22 -2.62 -10.61
C GLN A 122 15.97 -3.51 -11.59
N ASP A 123 16.14 -4.79 -11.27
CA ASP A 123 16.81 -5.75 -12.15
C ASP A 123 16.05 -5.93 -13.47
N ILE A 124 14.72 -5.89 -13.44
CA ILE A 124 13.88 -5.91 -14.65
C ILE A 124 14.08 -4.64 -15.48
N ASN A 125 14.05 -3.46 -14.84
CA ASN A 125 14.17 -2.16 -15.52
C ASN A 125 15.53 -1.98 -16.21
N ARG A 126 16.60 -2.58 -15.68
CA ARG A 126 17.92 -2.58 -16.32
C ARG A 126 17.94 -3.34 -17.66
N ASN A 127 17.02 -4.29 -17.84
CA ASN A 127 16.96 -5.15 -19.02
C ASN A 127 15.81 -4.81 -19.98
N ILE A 128 14.85 -3.99 -19.53
CA ILE A 128 13.66 -3.58 -20.29
C ILE A 128 13.50 -2.08 -20.18
N ASN A 129 13.57 -1.41 -21.33
CA ASN A 129 13.34 0.03 -21.39
C ASN A 129 11.83 0.31 -21.45
N ILE A 130 11.31 1.01 -20.43
CA ILE A 130 9.93 1.50 -20.40
C ILE A 130 9.94 3.02 -20.23
N SER A 131 8.86 3.69 -20.64
CA SER A 131 8.69 5.12 -20.37
C SER A 131 8.37 5.37 -18.88
N VAL A 132 9.42 5.50 -18.08
CA VAL A 132 9.34 5.77 -16.63
C VAL A 132 8.60 7.07 -16.34
N GLN A 133 8.84 8.12 -17.14
CA GLN A 133 8.21 9.42 -16.94
C GLN A 133 6.69 9.36 -17.05
N SER A 134 6.17 8.73 -18.12
CA SER A 134 4.73 8.57 -18.32
C SER A 134 4.10 7.77 -17.18
N TYR A 135 4.74 6.68 -16.75
CA TYR A 135 4.27 5.88 -15.63
C TYR A 135 4.19 6.68 -14.32
N VAL A 136 5.20 7.52 -14.02
CA VAL A 136 5.24 8.35 -12.81
C VAL A 136 4.15 9.42 -12.84
N VAL A 137 3.93 10.08 -13.98
CA VAL A 137 2.86 11.09 -14.15
C VAL A 137 1.49 10.46 -13.90
N TRP A 138 1.20 9.32 -14.53
CA TRP A 138 -0.07 8.61 -14.32
C TRP A 138 -0.25 8.14 -12.88
N THR A 139 0.84 7.81 -12.17
CA THR A 139 0.78 7.43 -10.75
C THR A 139 0.39 8.63 -9.87
N TRP A 140 0.95 9.81 -10.12
CA TRP A 140 0.53 11.03 -9.43
C TRP A 140 -0.93 11.38 -9.72
N ILE A 141 -1.35 11.28 -10.99
CA ILE A 141 -2.75 11.53 -11.38
C ILE A 141 -3.69 10.57 -10.64
N SER A 142 -3.37 9.27 -10.57
CA SER A 142 -4.19 8.31 -9.82
C SER A 142 -4.34 8.70 -8.35
N PHE A 143 -3.25 9.08 -7.67
CA PHE A 143 -3.34 9.52 -6.27
C PHE A 143 -4.12 10.83 -6.09
N LEU A 144 -3.95 11.77 -7.01
CA LEU A 144 -4.70 13.04 -6.99
C LEU A 144 -6.20 12.81 -7.17
N ILE A 145 -6.60 11.93 -8.10
CA ILE A 145 -8.01 11.56 -8.30
C ILE A 145 -8.57 10.94 -7.03
N THR A 146 -7.88 9.99 -6.40
CA THR A 146 -8.32 9.38 -5.14
C THR A 146 -8.48 10.42 -4.02
N LEU A 147 -7.56 11.38 -3.91
CA LEU A 147 -7.65 12.46 -2.94
C LEU A 147 -8.86 13.38 -3.20
N ILE A 148 -9.12 13.73 -4.47
CA ILE A 148 -10.28 14.57 -4.84
C ILE A 148 -11.58 13.85 -4.50
N LEU A 149 -11.70 12.57 -4.84
CA LEU A 149 -12.89 11.76 -4.52
C LEU A 149 -13.10 11.69 -3.01
N PHE A 150 -12.04 11.46 -2.24
CA PHE A 150 -12.10 11.45 -0.77
C PHE A 150 -12.57 12.79 -0.18
N ILE A 151 -12.00 13.91 -0.63
CA ILE A 151 -12.41 15.25 -0.17
C ILE A 151 -13.87 15.51 -0.54
N SER A 152 -14.29 15.09 -1.73
CA SER A 152 -15.66 15.27 -2.22
C SER A 152 -16.66 14.47 -1.39
N ASP A 153 -16.34 13.22 -1.07
CA ASP A 153 -17.14 12.35 -0.21
C ASP A 153 -17.27 12.89 1.21
N ILE A 154 -16.16 13.29 1.84
CA ILE A 154 -16.18 13.94 3.15
C ILE A 154 -17.01 15.23 3.12
N SER A 155 -16.80 16.08 2.10
CA SER A 155 -17.51 17.37 2.01
C SER A 155 -19.01 17.16 1.88
N TRP A 156 -19.42 16.21 1.04
CA TRP A 156 -20.82 15.83 0.89
C TRP A 156 -21.42 15.32 2.21
N PHE A 157 -20.70 14.42 2.90
CA PHE A 157 -21.12 13.90 4.20
C PHE A 157 -21.28 15.01 5.25
N LEU A 158 -20.33 15.94 5.34
CA LEU A 158 -20.37 17.07 6.27
C LEU A 158 -21.55 18.00 5.98
N LEU A 159 -21.81 18.30 4.71
CA LEU A 159 -22.94 19.14 4.30
C LEU A 159 -24.30 18.50 4.64
N LYS A 160 -24.42 17.17 4.54
CA LYS A 160 -25.68 16.46 4.80
C LYS A 160 -25.95 16.17 6.27
N SER A 161 -24.90 15.86 7.03
CA SER A 161 -25.06 15.43 8.43
C SER A 161 -25.28 16.60 9.39
N GLY A 162 -24.79 17.81 9.08
CA GLY A 162 -24.90 18.98 9.96
C GLY A 162 -24.21 18.84 11.32
N ILE A 163 -23.57 17.69 11.59
CA ILE A 163 -22.95 17.33 12.86
C ILE A 163 -21.53 16.84 12.55
N VAL A 164 -20.55 17.68 12.84
CA VAL A 164 -19.13 17.32 12.69
C VAL A 164 -18.65 16.68 13.99
N GLY A 165 -18.84 15.36 14.12
CA GLY A 165 -18.26 14.57 15.20
C GLY A 165 -16.85 14.08 14.86
N THR A 166 -15.92 14.13 15.82
CA THR A 166 -14.56 13.56 15.69
C THR A 166 -14.56 12.08 15.33
N VAL A 167 -15.63 11.35 15.69
CA VAL A 167 -15.86 9.94 15.36
C VAL A 167 -15.77 9.68 13.86
N HIS A 168 -16.44 10.50 13.04
CA HIS A 168 -16.58 10.27 11.60
C HIS A 168 -15.28 10.54 10.84
N VAL A 169 -14.48 11.51 11.30
CA VAL A 169 -13.20 11.84 10.67
C VAL A 169 -12.22 10.67 10.74
N SER A 170 -12.15 9.97 11.88
CA SER A 170 -11.24 8.84 12.07
C SER A 170 -11.56 7.64 11.17
N GLU A 171 -12.84 7.39 10.91
CA GLU A 171 -13.34 6.33 10.01
C GLU A 171 -12.99 6.65 8.57
N ASN A 172 -13.29 7.87 8.14
CA ASN A 172 -12.98 8.32 6.79
C ASN A 172 -11.48 8.28 6.49
N ILE A 173 -10.62 8.63 7.46
CA ILE A 173 -9.16 8.49 7.30
C ILE A 173 -8.74 7.04 7.07
N LEU A 174 -9.34 6.08 7.76
CA LEU A 174 -9.03 4.65 7.57
C LEU A 174 -9.44 4.17 6.17
N VAL A 175 -10.63 4.56 5.71
CA VAL A 175 -11.12 4.26 4.36
C VAL A 175 -10.16 4.84 3.32
N PHE A 176 -9.76 6.10 3.49
CA PHE A 176 -8.78 6.73 2.61
C PHE A 176 -7.43 6.03 2.61
N GLN A 177 -6.92 5.60 3.77
CA GLN A 177 -5.70 4.81 3.85
C GLN A 177 -5.81 3.51 3.06
N PHE A 178 -6.96 2.84 3.13
CA PHE A 178 -7.24 1.63 2.38
C PHE A 178 -7.24 1.91 0.87
N ASP A 179 -7.97 2.93 0.42
CA ASP A 179 -8.05 3.31 -1.00
C ASP A 179 -6.68 3.64 -1.59
N ILE A 180 -5.87 4.39 -0.86
CA ILE A 180 -4.49 4.70 -1.27
C ILE A 180 -3.63 3.44 -1.35
N ASN A 181 -3.76 2.50 -0.40
CA ASN A 181 -3.06 1.22 -0.47
C ASN A 181 -3.52 0.36 -1.66
N PHE A 182 -4.81 0.42 -1.99
CA PHE A 182 -5.38 -0.28 -3.14
C PHE A 182 -4.86 0.30 -4.46
N VAL A 183 -4.87 1.64 -4.60
CA VAL A 183 -4.29 2.35 -5.75
C VAL A 183 -2.80 2.04 -5.89
N TYR A 184 -2.06 2.03 -4.79
CA TYR A 184 -0.66 1.59 -4.75
C TYR A 184 -0.49 0.17 -5.34
N GLY A 185 -1.34 -0.77 -4.92
CA GLY A 185 -1.35 -2.13 -5.46
C GLY A 185 -1.64 -2.18 -6.97
N ILE A 186 -2.69 -1.49 -7.42
CA ILE A 186 -3.04 -1.41 -8.85
C ILE A 186 -1.88 -0.85 -9.67
N ARG A 187 -1.26 0.24 -9.22
CA ARG A 187 -0.14 0.86 -9.95
C ARG A 187 1.06 -0.07 -10.01
N LEU A 188 1.38 -0.82 -8.95
CA LEU A 188 2.45 -1.82 -8.98
C LEU A 188 2.16 -2.97 -9.95
N VAL A 189 0.96 -3.54 -9.94
CA VAL A 189 0.60 -4.59 -10.91
C VAL A 189 0.67 -4.05 -12.32
N THR A 190 0.15 -2.84 -12.55
CA THR A 190 0.21 -2.16 -13.85
C THR A 190 1.64 -2.04 -14.34
N LEU A 191 2.59 -1.69 -13.47
CA LEU A 191 4.02 -1.61 -13.80
C LEU A 191 4.59 -2.97 -14.21
N LEU A 192 4.30 -4.03 -13.44
CA LEU A 192 4.76 -5.39 -13.76
C LEU A 192 4.17 -5.89 -15.08
N VAL A 193 2.90 -5.58 -15.36
CA VAL A 193 2.25 -5.88 -16.65
C VAL A 193 2.90 -5.11 -17.80
N MET A 194 3.27 -3.84 -17.59
CA MET A 194 4.01 -3.07 -18.59
C MET A 194 5.36 -3.71 -18.92
N TYR A 195 6.13 -4.12 -17.90
CA TYR A 195 7.39 -4.85 -18.11
C TYR A 195 7.17 -6.17 -18.85
N LEU A 196 6.15 -6.95 -18.48
CA LEU A 196 5.84 -8.22 -19.16
C LEU A 196 5.48 -8.00 -20.63
N LYS A 197 4.70 -6.96 -20.95
CA LYS A 197 4.33 -6.61 -22.33
C LYS A 197 5.54 -6.20 -23.16
N GLU A 198 6.42 -5.35 -22.62
CA GLU A 198 7.63 -4.93 -23.32
C GLU A 198 8.64 -6.08 -23.45
N TRP A 199 8.74 -6.96 -22.45
CA TRP A 199 9.50 -8.20 -22.57
C TRP A 199 8.98 -9.06 -23.73
N ALA A 200 7.67 -9.31 -23.79
CA ALA A 200 7.06 -10.13 -24.84
C ALA A 200 7.26 -9.52 -26.24
N ARG A 201 7.08 -8.21 -26.39
CA ARG A 201 7.39 -7.48 -27.64
C ARG A 201 8.86 -7.65 -28.03
N SER A 202 9.77 -7.55 -27.07
CA SER A 202 11.19 -7.68 -27.34
C SER A 202 11.58 -9.06 -27.85
N ILE A 203 10.85 -10.13 -27.46
CA ILE A 203 11.04 -11.51 -27.96
C ILE A 203 10.51 -11.65 -29.39
N ILE A 204 9.33 -11.07 -29.71
CA ILE A 204 8.72 -11.20 -31.04
C ILE A 204 9.57 -10.53 -32.12
N ILE A 205 10.20 -9.39 -31.80
CA ILE A 205 11.07 -8.65 -32.73
C ILE A 205 12.38 -9.41 -33.00
N MET A 206 12.65 -10.52 -32.30
CA MET A 206 13.82 -11.39 -32.53
C MET A 206 13.60 -12.33 -33.70
N THR A 207 13.33 -11.78 -34.87
CA THR A 207 13.58 -12.44 -36.14
C THR A 207 15.01 -12.08 -36.56
N GLU A 208 15.86 -13.10 -36.67
CA GLU A 208 17.22 -13.12 -37.25
C GLU A 208 18.43 -12.96 -36.29
N GLU A 209 19.26 -14.01 -36.29
CA GLU A 209 20.67 -14.11 -35.89
C GLU A 209 21.14 -13.37 -34.62
N ARG A 210 20.73 -13.83 -33.42
CA ARG A 210 21.32 -13.35 -32.16
C ARG A 210 22.03 -14.45 -31.36
N PRO A 211 23.14 -14.12 -30.68
CA PRO A 211 23.94 -15.08 -29.91
C PRO A 211 23.18 -15.67 -28.71
N ASN A 212 23.49 -16.91 -28.34
CA ASN A 212 22.86 -17.66 -27.24
C ASN A 212 22.82 -16.91 -25.90
N GLU A 213 23.83 -16.11 -25.57
CA GLU A 213 23.88 -15.32 -24.32
C GLU A 213 22.71 -14.34 -24.18
N TYR A 214 22.19 -13.84 -25.31
CA TYR A 214 21.06 -12.92 -25.31
C TYR A 214 19.76 -13.60 -24.88
N PHE A 215 19.52 -14.84 -25.33
CA PHE A 215 18.36 -15.64 -24.91
C PHE A 215 18.40 -15.95 -23.43
N VAL A 216 19.58 -16.28 -22.90
CA VAL A 216 19.77 -16.53 -21.45
C VAL A 216 19.37 -15.31 -20.64
N ARG A 217 19.86 -14.11 -21.00
CA ARG A 217 19.51 -12.86 -20.30
C ARG A 217 18.01 -12.53 -20.38
N LYS A 218 17.36 -12.84 -21.51
CA LYS A 218 15.92 -12.62 -21.69
C LYS A 218 15.08 -13.58 -20.85
N LEU A 219 15.49 -14.84 -20.75
CA LEU A 219 14.86 -15.81 -19.86
C LEU A 219 15.04 -15.41 -18.40
N GLU A 220 16.23 -14.96 -18.00
CA GLU A 220 16.50 -14.44 -16.65
C GLU A 220 15.60 -13.24 -16.32
N THR A 221 15.43 -12.32 -17.26
CA THR A 221 14.53 -11.17 -17.10
C THR A 221 13.08 -11.62 -16.89
N TYR A 222 12.61 -12.63 -17.62
CA TYR A 222 11.29 -13.21 -17.45
C TYR A 222 11.10 -13.86 -16.07
N VAL A 223 12.09 -14.64 -15.62
CA VAL A 223 12.09 -15.23 -14.28
C VAL A 223 12.00 -14.15 -13.20
N ASN A 224 12.77 -13.06 -13.35
CA ASN A 224 12.69 -11.91 -12.44
C ASN A 224 11.29 -11.26 -12.43
N ILE A 225 10.62 -11.13 -13.58
CA ILE A 225 9.23 -10.64 -13.66
C ILE A 225 8.27 -11.57 -12.90
N LEU A 226 8.37 -12.88 -13.09
CA LEU A 226 7.54 -13.86 -12.37
C LEU A 226 7.77 -13.82 -10.85
N GLU A 227 9.03 -13.71 -10.42
CA GLU A 227 9.37 -13.55 -9.00
C GLU A 227 8.82 -12.24 -8.42
N ALA A 228 8.86 -11.15 -9.18
CA ALA A 228 8.26 -9.89 -8.77
C ALA A 228 6.73 -10.01 -8.62
N PHE A 229 6.03 -10.68 -9.54
CA PHE A 229 4.60 -10.99 -9.38
C PHE A 229 4.32 -11.85 -8.15
N LYS A 230 5.16 -12.85 -7.86
CA LYS A 230 5.03 -13.67 -6.65
C LYS A 230 5.21 -12.83 -5.38
N LEU A 231 6.21 -11.95 -5.33
CA LEU A 231 6.44 -11.03 -4.21
C LEU A 231 5.28 -10.06 -4.04
N PHE A 232 4.76 -9.52 -5.14
CA PHE A 232 3.55 -8.69 -5.14
C PHE A 232 2.38 -9.46 -4.51
N THR A 233 2.09 -10.67 -4.98
CA THR A 233 1.00 -11.49 -4.44
C THR A 233 1.18 -11.72 -2.94
N ILE A 234 2.40 -12.02 -2.48
CA ILE A 234 2.69 -12.18 -1.04
C ILE A 234 2.36 -10.90 -0.25
N CYS A 235 2.70 -9.72 -0.77
CA CYS A 235 2.48 -8.44 -0.07
C CYS A 235 1.01 -8.01 -0.02
N PHE A 236 0.18 -8.44 -0.97
CA PHE A 236 -1.21 -8.00 -1.09
C PHE A 236 -2.24 -9.09 -0.79
N LYS A 237 -1.83 -10.37 -0.70
CA LYS A 237 -2.74 -11.50 -0.43
C LYS A 237 -3.56 -11.29 0.84
N ALA A 238 -2.93 -10.85 1.93
CA ALA A 238 -3.64 -10.64 3.19
C ALA A 238 -4.76 -9.59 3.06
N MET A 239 -4.50 -8.50 2.34
CA MET A 239 -5.46 -7.42 2.11
C MET A 239 -6.63 -7.89 1.23
N VAL A 240 -6.33 -8.60 0.14
CA VAL A 240 -7.34 -9.12 -0.79
C VAL A 240 -8.18 -10.23 -0.14
N SER A 241 -7.55 -11.20 0.54
CA SER A 241 -8.28 -12.29 1.20
C SER A 241 -9.19 -11.80 2.33
N TRP A 242 -8.81 -10.74 3.03
CA TRP A 242 -9.68 -10.14 4.05
C TRP A 242 -10.91 -9.48 3.42
N PHE A 243 -10.73 -8.75 2.32
CA PHE A 243 -11.84 -8.12 1.60
C PHE A 243 -12.88 -9.15 1.12
N TYR A 244 -12.44 -10.24 0.50
CA TYR A 244 -13.34 -11.33 0.07
C TYR A 244 -14.11 -11.96 1.24
N LYS A 245 -13.46 -12.18 2.38
CA LYS A 245 -14.13 -12.74 3.57
C LYS A 245 -15.14 -11.76 4.17
N LEU A 246 -14.85 -10.46 4.13
CA LEU A 246 -15.76 -9.45 4.63
C LEU A 246 -17.03 -9.40 3.77
N ASP A 247 -16.89 -9.49 2.45
CA ASP A 247 -18.02 -9.55 1.51
C ASP A 247 -18.92 -10.77 1.77
N GLU A 248 -18.33 -11.96 1.95
CA GLU A 248 -19.04 -13.20 2.30
C GLU A 248 -19.78 -13.11 3.64
N MET A 249 -19.26 -12.34 4.61
CA MET A 249 -19.93 -12.12 5.90
C MET A 249 -21.10 -11.12 5.81
N LEU A 250 -21.16 -10.30 4.77
CA LEU A 250 -22.18 -9.27 4.56
C LEU A 250 -23.30 -9.72 3.61
N SER A 251 -23.07 -10.75 2.79
CA SER A 251 -24.05 -11.40 1.91
C SER A 251 -24.93 -12.40 2.66
#